data_AF-A0A2N9JLF9-F1
#
_entry.id   AF-A0A2N9JLF9-F1
#
_cell.length_a   1.000
_cell.length_b   1.000
_cell.length_c   1.000
_cell.angle_alpha   90.00
_cell.angle_beta   90.00
_cell.angle_gamma   90.00
#
_symmetry.space_group_name_H-M   'P 1'
#
loop_
_entity.id
_entity.type
_entity.pdbx_description
1 polymer ?
#
loop_
_entity_poly.entity_id
_entity_poly.type
_entity_poly.pdbx_seq_one_letter_code
_entity_poly.pdbx_strand_id
1 'polypeptide(L)'
;MSPAQPEKLSTAEWAELSENITAEFQQLFAEADEYLGKAGVRAVQSALKSLSMKSESKVRNLTALLALADLAGRGAVLLSGADALRAVPFTGNVTIYEPIRLTFCGAARRAELEGGSKDPFAGLIELPGVDESAQGQDLLAQRASGLLLRPPSESGAGEATSSIPQHIIITCMAVQELWLMWVLGGSQKWPRQRIDEELESAATILRRLNAIV
;
A
#
# COMPACT_ATOMS: atom_id res chain seq x y z
N MET A 1 22.39 1.22 18.83
CA MET A 1 21.87 -0.15 18.61
C MET A 1 22.47 -0.62 17.30
N SER A 2 23.00 -1.85 17.21
CA SER A 2 23.45 -2.37 15.92
C SER A 2 22.25 -2.45 14.97
N PRO A 3 22.35 -1.99 13.71
CA PRO A 3 21.25 -2.14 12.76
C PRO A 3 20.93 -3.63 12.65
N ALA A 4 19.65 -3.97 12.76
CA ALA A 4 19.19 -5.34 12.60
C ALA A 4 19.71 -5.88 11.26
N GLN A 5 20.45 -6.99 11.28
CA GLN A 5 20.93 -7.58 10.05
C GLN A 5 19.73 -8.05 9.23
N PRO A 6 19.72 -7.80 7.91
CA PRO A 6 18.63 -8.23 7.05
C PRO A 6 18.46 -9.75 7.13
N GLU A 7 17.23 -10.19 7.38
CA GLU A 7 16.92 -11.60 7.50
C GLU A 7 17.13 -12.31 6.15
N LYS A 8 17.69 -13.53 6.18
CA LYS A 8 17.92 -14.33 4.97
C LYS A 8 16.96 -15.52 4.96
N LEU A 9 15.88 -15.39 4.20
CA LEU A 9 14.94 -16.49 3.98
C LEU A 9 15.41 -17.40 2.83
N SER A 10 15.34 -18.70 3.07
CA SER A 10 15.49 -19.77 2.08
C SER A 10 14.30 -19.79 1.11
N THR A 11 14.44 -20.53 0.01
CA THR A 11 13.36 -20.70 -0.97
C THR A 11 12.12 -21.36 -0.36
N ALA A 12 12.29 -22.29 0.58
CA ALA A 12 11.18 -22.95 1.25
C ALA A 12 10.43 -21.98 2.18
N GLU A 13 11.15 -21.18 2.97
CA GLU A 13 10.55 -20.16 3.84
C GLU A 13 9.79 -19.09 3.04
N TRP A 14 10.32 -18.67 1.88
CA TRP A 14 9.60 -17.77 0.98
C TRP A 14 8.31 -18.38 0.41
N ALA A 15 8.31 -19.68 0.14
CA ALA A 15 7.14 -20.38 -0.38
C ALA A 15 6.06 -20.48 0.70
N GLU A 16 6.43 -20.93 1.91
CA GLU A 16 5.54 -21.02 3.06
C GLU A 16 4.95 -19.65 3.44
N LEU A 17 5.77 -18.60 3.49
CA LEU A 17 5.29 -17.24 3.72
C LEU A 17 4.29 -16.80 2.63
N SER A 18 4.56 -17.14 1.37
CA SER A 18 3.65 -16.80 0.27
C SER A 18 2.33 -17.54 0.37
N GLU A 19 2.33 -18.81 0.79
CA GLU A 19 1.12 -19.61 1.02
C GLU A 19 0.28 -19.04 2.16
N ASN A 20 0.90 -18.75 3.30
CA ASN A 20 0.22 -18.17 4.47
C ASN A 20 -0.42 -16.82 4.12
N ILE A 21 0.34 -15.89 3.52
CA ILE A 21 -0.20 -14.58 3.10
C ILE A 21 -1.30 -14.75 2.05
N THR A 22 -1.19 -15.73 1.14
CA THR A 22 -2.24 -16.00 0.15
C THR A 22 -3.54 -16.41 0.84
N ALA A 23 -3.49 -17.31 1.81
CA ALA A 23 -4.67 -17.78 2.54
C ALA A 23 -5.35 -16.62 3.30
N GLU A 24 -4.58 -15.81 4.03
CA GLU A 24 -5.08 -14.62 4.73
C GLU A 24 -5.79 -13.65 3.77
N PHE A 25 -5.14 -13.32 2.64
CA PHE A 25 -5.73 -12.38 1.69
C PHE A 25 -6.93 -12.98 0.93
N GLN A 26 -6.99 -14.30 0.72
CA GLN A 26 -8.19 -14.94 0.17
C GLN A 26 -9.38 -14.78 1.12
N GLN A 27 -9.15 -14.90 2.44
CA GLN A 27 -10.18 -14.67 3.43
C GLN A 27 -10.62 -13.20 3.50
N LEU A 28 -9.66 -12.27 3.52
CA LEU A 28 -9.93 -10.82 3.58
C LEU A 28 -10.73 -10.31 2.38
N PHE A 29 -10.55 -10.92 1.21
CA PHE A 29 -11.23 -10.55 -0.03
C PHE A 29 -12.32 -11.56 -0.45
N ALA A 30 -12.78 -12.40 0.47
CA ALA A 30 -13.85 -13.37 0.18
C ALA A 30 -15.16 -12.69 -0.26
N GLU A 31 -15.48 -11.55 0.34
CA GLU A 31 -16.68 -10.73 0.09
C GLU A 31 -16.35 -9.50 -0.79
N ALA A 32 -15.30 -9.60 -1.62
CA ALA A 32 -14.84 -8.49 -2.43
C ALA A 32 -15.91 -7.97 -3.41
N ASP A 33 -16.86 -8.81 -3.84
CA ASP A 33 -17.95 -8.42 -4.72
C ASP A 33 -19.00 -7.50 -4.07
N GLU A 34 -19.00 -7.37 -2.73
CA GLU A 34 -19.89 -6.44 -2.03
C GLU A 34 -19.43 -4.98 -2.11
N TYR A 35 -18.14 -4.73 -2.35
CA TYR A 35 -17.55 -3.38 -2.31
C TYR A 35 -16.62 -3.07 -3.49
N LEU A 36 -16.23 -4.08 -4.27
CA LEU A 36 -15.49 -3.91 -5.52
C LEU A 36 -16.41 -4.03 -6.73
N GLY A 37 -16.14 -3.20 -7.72
CA GLY A 37 -16.73 -3.36 -9.05
C GLY A 37 -16.09 -4.52 -9.82
N LYS A 38 -16.61 -4.81 -11.02
CA LYS A 38 -16.13 -5.94 -11.85
C LYS A 38 -14.62 -5.89 -12.13
N ALA A 39 -14.06 -4.70 -12.27
CA ALA A 39 -12.63 -4.55 -12.52
C ALA A 39 -11.79 -4.81 -11.26
N GLY A 40 -12.30 -4.43 -10.08
CA GLY A 40 -11.64 -4.67 -8.80
C GLY A 40 -11.62 -6.16 -8.44
N VAL A 41 -12.75 -6.86 -8.61
CA VAL A 41 -12.82 -8.33 -8.41
C VAL A 41 -11.81 -9.06 -9.31
N ARG A 42 -11.68 -8.64 -10.58
CA ARG A 42 -10.66 -9.19 -11.49
C ARG A 42 -9.23 -8.91 -11.02
N ALA A 43 -8.97 -7.72 -10.45
CA ALA A 43 -7.66 -7.39 -9.90
C ALA A 43 -7.32 -8.30 -8.72
N VAL A 44 -8.26 -8.52 -7.80
CA VAL A 44 -8.11 -9.47 -6.67
C VAL A 44 -7.80 -10.88 -7.18
N GLN A 45 -8.62 -11.42 -8.07
CA GLN A 45 -8.43 -12.76 -8.62
C GLN A 45 -7.07 -12.92 -9.31
N SER A 46 -6.64 -11.91 -10.07
CA SER A 46 -5.35 -11.90 -10.77
C SER A 46 -4.16 -11.87 -9.79
N ALA A 47 -4.24 -11.03 -8.77
CA ALA A 47 -3.18 -10.87 -7.78
C ALA A 47 -2.99 -12.13 -6.92
N LEU A 48 -4.09 -12.76 -6.47
CA LEU A 48 -4.05 -13.92 -5.57
C LEU A 48 -3.77 -15.26 -6.27
N LYS A 49 -3.98 -15.36 -7.60
CA LYS A 49 -3.76 -16.62 -8.34
C LYS A 49 -2.32 -17.16 -8.28
N SER A 50 -1.33 -16.28 -8.14
CA SER A 50 0.09 -16.64 -8.18
C SER A 50 0.91 -15.63 -7.39
N LEU A 51 0.51 -15.42 -6.13
CA LEU A 51 1.22 -14.54 -5.21
C LEU A 51 2.61 -15.13 -4.90
N SER A 52 3.60 -14.25 -4.81
CA SER A 52 4.92 -14.59 -4.31
C SER A 52 5.48 -13.40 -3.56
N MET A 53 5.79 -13.57 -2.28
CA MET A 53 6.36 -12.51 -1.44
C MET A 53 7.82 -12.20 -1.79
N LYS A 54 8.45 -13.02 -2.63
CA LYS A 54 9.78 -12.80 -3.20
C LYS A 54 9.75 -11.92 -4.46
N SER A 55 8.56 -11.67 -5.04
CA SER A 55 8.42 -10.94 -6.30
C SER A 55 7.87 -9.54 -6.07
N GLU A 56 8.66 -8.53 -6.39
CA GLU A 56 8.29 -7.12 -6.27
C GLU A 56 6.94 -6.80 -6.95
N SER A 57 6.73 -7.26 -8.18
CA SER A 57 5.48 -6.99 -8.91
C SER A 57 4.27 -7.64 -8.24
N LYS A 58 4.45 -8.81 -7.63
CA LYS A 58 3.38 -9.52 -6.92
C LYS A 58 3.05 -8.86 -5.59
N VAL A 59 4.05 -8.45 -4.81
CA VAL A 59 3.85 -7.72 -3.55
C VAL A 59 3.21 -6.35 -3.81
N ARG A 60 3.63 -5.66 -4.87
CA ARG A 60 2.99 -4.41 -5.31
C ARG A 60 1.52 -4.60 -5.66
N ASN A 61 1.20 -5.64 -6.44
CA ASN A 61 -0.20 -5.93 -6.78
C ASN A 61 -1.04 -6.28 -5.54
N LEU A 62 -0.47 -7.04 -4.60
CA LEU A 62 -1.14 -7.43 -3.36
C LEU A 62 -1.45 -6.21 -2.48
N THR A 63 -0.45 -5.38 -2.22
CA THR A 63 -0.59 -4.18 -1.37
C THR A 63 -1.51 -3.13 -2.01
N ALA A 64 -1.56 -3.06 -3.34
CA ALA A 64 -2.53 -2.23 -4.05
C ALA A 64 -3.99 -2.67 -3.80
N LEU A 65 -4.26 -3.96 -3.52
CA LEU A 65 -5.61 -4.39 -3.14
C LEU A 65 -6.07 -3.79 -1.81
N LEU A 66 -5.14 -3.57 -0.87
CA LEU A 66 -5.46 -2.97 0.42
C LEU A 66 -5.78 -1.47 0.27
N ALA A 67 -5.07 -0.77 -0.62
CA ALA A 67 -5.44 0.59 -1.02
C ALA A 67 -6.83 0.63 -1.68
N LEU A 68 -7.12 -0.34 -2.54
CA LEU A 68 -8.43 -0.46 -3.18
C LEU A 68 -9.55 -0.68 -2.13
N ALA A 69 -9.32 -1.55 -1.15
CA ALA A 69 -10.26 -1.81 -0.07
C ALA A 69 -10.47 -0.57 0.82
N ASP A 70 -9.40 0.15 1.19
CA ASP A 70 -9.48 1.37 1.98
C ASP A 70 -10.34 2.44 1.31
N LEU A 71 -10.11 2.68 0.01
CA LEU A 71 -10.86 3.64 -0.81
C LEU A 71 -12.31 3.21 -1.07
N ALA A 72 -12.59 1.90 -1.04
CA ALA A 72 -13.96 1.36 -1.04
C ALA A 72 -14.65 1.48 0.33
N GLY A 73 -14.01 2.14 1.31
CA GLY A 73 -14.55 2.31 2.66
C GLY A 73 -14.41 1.06 3.55
N ARG A 74 -13.58 0.08 3.15
CA ARG A 74 -13.29 -1.14 3.93
C ARG A 74 -11.98 -1.00 4.70
N GLY A 75 -11.88 0.02 5.56
CA GLY A 75 -10.70 0.29 6.39
C GLY A 75 -10.25 -0.90 7.25
N ALA A 76 -11.20 -1.70 7.75
CA ALA A 76 -10.89 -2.93 8.50
C ALA A 76 -10.08 -3.94 7.67
N VAL A 77 -10.35 -4.05 6.36
CA VAL A 77 -9.59 -4.94 5.46
C VAL A 77 -8.14 -4.46 5.31
N LEU A 78 -7.93 -3.14 5.20
CA LEU A 78 -6.58 -2.55 5.21
C LEU A 78 -5.84 -2.87 6.51
N LEU A 79 -6.49 -2.67 7.66
CA LEU A 79 -5.88 -2.91 8.97
C LEU A 79 -5.49 -4.38 9.16
N SER A 80 -6.40 -5.32 8.85
CA SER A 80 -6.12 -6.76 8.94
C SER A 80 -5.09 -7.23 7.92
N GLY A 81 -5.12 -6.70 6.70
CA GLY A 81 -4.11 -7.00 5.69
C GLY A 81 -2.72 -6.47 6.07
N ALA A 82 -2.65 -5.28 6.67
CA ALA A 82 -1.41 -4.75 7.23
C ALA A 82 -0.92 -5.64 8.39
N ASP A 83 -1.80 -6.12 9.25
CA ASP A 83 -1.42 -7.04 10.34
C ASP A 83 -0.82 -8.34 9.79
N ALA A 84 -1.44 -8.95 8.77
CA ALA A 84 -0.89 -10.14 8.10
C ALA A 84 0.50 -9.89 7.50
N LEU A 85 0.72 -8.71 6.91
CA LEU A 85 2.02 -8.33 6.32
C LEU A 85 3.14 -8.15 7.35
N ARG A 86 2.85 -8.09 8.66
CA ARG A 86 3.89 -8.08 9.71
C ARG A 86 4.72 -9.36 9.75
N ALA A 87 4.19 -10.46 9.24
CA ALA A 87 4.92 -11.72 9.12
C ALA A 87 6.03 -11.66 8.06
N VAL A 88 6.06 -10.63 7.21
CA VAL A 88 7.06 -10.48 6.14
C VAL A 88 8.27 -9.73 6.70
N PRO A 89 9.45 -10.36 6.81
CA PRO A 89 10.61 -9.69 7.36
C PRO A 89 11.29 -8.77 6.36
N PHE A 90 11.98 -7.74 6.87
CA PHE A 90 12.86 -6.92 6.06
C PHE A 90 14.17 -7.68 5.77
N THR A 91 14.30 -8.14 4.52
CA THR A 91 15.48 -8.90 4.04
C THR A 91 16.56 -8.02 3.40
N GLY A 92 16.48 -6.70 3.60
CA GLY A 92 17.37 -5.73 2.96
C GLY A 92 16.98 -5.37 1.52
N ASN A 93 16.01 -6.08 0.92
CA ASN A 93 15.46 -5.71 -0.38
C ASN A 93 14.35 -4.66 -0.23
N VAL A 94 14.73 -3.40 -0.38
CA VAL A 94 13.81 -2.26 -0.30
C VAL A 94 12.71 -2.33 -1.35
N THR A 95 12.96 -2.88 -2.55
CA THR A 95 11.94 -2.85 -3.61
C THR A 95 10.74 -3.75 -3.30
N ILE A 96 10.96 -4.83 -2.54
CA ILE A 96 9.90 -5.72 -2.05
C ILE A 96 9.21 -5.11 -0.83
N TYR A 97 9.99 -4.55 0.09
CA TYR A 97 9.47 -4.11 1.38
C TYR A 97 8.82 -2.73 1.34
N GLU A 98 9.18 -1.87 0.39
CA GLU A 98 8.63 -0.52 0.29
C GLU A 98 7.09 -0.50 0.09
N PRO A 99 6.48 -1.30 -0.80
CA PRO A 99 5.01 -1.39 -0.86
C PRO A 99 4.35 -1.84 0.46
N ILE A 100 5.03 -2.69 1.23
CA ILE A 100 4.57 -3.17 2.54
C ILE A 100 4.65 -2.03 3.56
N ARG A 101 5.78 -1.33 3.61
CA ARG A 101 5.98 -0.09 4.41
C ARG A 101 4.88 0.94 4.13
N LEU A 102 4.57 1.18 2.86
CA LEU A 102 3.50 2.11 2.48
C LEU A 102 2.12 1.64 2.96
N THR A 103 1.88 0.32 2.98
CA THR A 103 0.66 -0.24 3.58
C THR A 103 0.59 0.03 5.08
N PHE A 104 1.70 -0.10 5.80
CA PHE A 104 1.76 0.31 7.21
C PHE A 104 1.48 1.80 7.41
N CYS A 105 1.90 2.66 6.49
CA CYS A 105 1.53 4.08 6.52
C CYS A 105 0.01 4.29 6.37
N GLY A 106 -0.63 3.56 5.46
CA GLY A 106 -2.09 3.59 5.30
C GLY A 106 -2.82 3.12 6.57
N ALA A 107 -2.37 2.00 7.14
CA ALA A 107 -2.94 1.44 8.36
C ALA A 107 -2.76 2.38 9.57
N ALA A 108 -1.58 3.01 9.68
CA ALA A 108 -1.28 4.04 10.67
C ALA A 108 -2.23 5.23 10.59
N ARG A 109 -2.38 5.79 9.38
CA ARG A 109 -3.34 6.86 9.11
C ARG A 109 -4.76 6.45 9.53
N ARG A 110 -5.21 5.26 9.16
CA ARG A 110 -6.55 4.77 9.50
C ARG A 110 -6.74 4.64 11.02
N ALA A 111 -5.76 4.07 11.72
CA ALA A 111 -5.79 3.95 13.18
C ALA A 111 -5.84 5.32 13.89
N GLU A 112 -5.12 6.31 13.38
CA GLU A 112 -5.16 7.69 13.89
C GLU A 112 -6.55 8.32 13.68
N LEU A 113 -7.14 8.17 12.49
CA LEU A 113 -8.48 8.69 12.17
C LEU A 113 -9.60 8.05 13.00
N GLU A 114 -9.45 6.78 13.38
CA GLU A 114 -10.40 6.07 14.25
C GLU A 114 -10.23 6.43 15.75
N GLY A 115 -9.27 7.30 16.08
CA GLY A 115 -9.05 7.78 17.45
C GLY A 115 -8.32 6.79 18.36
N GLY A 116 -7.58 5.84 17.79
CA GLY A 116 -6.78 4.89 18.56
C GLY A 116 -5.65 5.56 19.35
N SER A 117 -5.50 5.25 20.64
CA SER A 117 -4.50 5.91 21.52
C SER A 117 -3.04 5.55 21.23
N LYS A 118 -2.80 4.49 20.46
CA LYS A 118 -1.49 4.06 19.98
C LYS A 118 -1.65 3.42 18.61
N ASP A 119 -0.95 3.95 17.61
CA ASP A 119 -0.87 3.33 16.30
C ASP A 119 0.05 2.10 16.37
N PRO A 120 -0.47 0.88 16.16
CA PRO A 120 0.32 -0.34 16.25
C PRO A 120 1.27 -0.52 15.04
N PHE A 121 1.20 0.36 14.04
CA PHE A 121 2.01 0.31 12.83
C PHE A 121 3.14 1.36 12.81
N ALA A 122 3.13 2.36 13.70
CA ALA A 122 4.08 3.47 13.67
C ALA A 122 5.55 3.01 13.66
N GLY A 123 5.89 2.00 14.48
CA GLY A 123 7.23 1.44 14.57
C GLY A 123 7.66 0.58 13.37
N LEU A 124 6.76 0.32 12.41
CA LEU A 124 7.01 -0.47 11.20
C LEU A 124 7.21 0.40 9.95
N ILE A 125 7.04 1.72 10.09
CA ILE A 125 7.16 2.69 8.99
C ILE A 125 8.62 3.05 8.71
N GLU A 126 9.49 2.97 9.71
CA GLU A 126 10.92 3.22 9.55
C GLU A 126 11.61 2.00 8.94
N LEU A 127 12.47 2.24 7.94
CA LEU A 127 13.34 1.22 7.36
C LEU A 127 14.71 1.24 8.05
N PRO A 128 15.04 0.23 8.87
CA PRO A 128 16.30 0.20 9.61
C PRO A 128 17.52 0.29 8.68
N GLY A 129 18.44 1.20 9.01
CA GLY A 129 19.68 1.41 8.25
C GLY A 129 19.53 2.08 6.88
N VAL A 130 18.31 2.25 6.36
CA VAL A 130 18.03 2.99 5.12
C VAL A 130 17.68 4.43 5.46
N ASP A 131 16.64 4.63 6.26
CA ASP A 131 16.10 5.96 6.57
C ASP A 131 17.04 6.76 7.50
N GLU A 132 17.94 6.08 8.22
CA GLU A 132 18.96 6.71 9.08
C GLU A 132 20.12 7.32 8.27
N SER A 133 20.30 6.92 7.01
CA SER A 133 21.37 7.45 6.15
C SER A 133 21.02 8.85 5.64
N ALA A 134 22.03 9.69 5.37
CA ALA A 134 21.80 11.02 4.80
C ALA A 134 21.03 10.95 3.47
N GLN A 135 21.31 9.94 2.64
CA GLN A 135 20.58 9.68 1.39
C GLN A 135 19.13 9.27 1.64
N GLY A 136 18.87 8.43 2.65
CA GLY A 136 17.51 8.03 3.03
C GLY A 136 16.69 9.19 3.56
N GLN A 137 17.27 10.02 4.42
CA GLN A 137 16.63 11.23 4.94
C GLN A 137 16.29 12.22 3.82
N ASP A 138 17.21 12.45 2.88
CA ASP A 138 16.96 13.31 1.73
C ASP A 138 15.84 12.75 0.84
N LEU A 139 15.84 11.44 0.58
CA LEU A 139 14.79 10.78 -0.20
C LEU A 139 13.42 10.90 0.49
N LEU A 140 13.34 10.69 1.80
CA LEU A 140 12.10 10.88 2.56
C LEU A 140 11.61 12.33 2.51
N ALA A 141 12.51 13.31 2.64
CA ALA A 141 12.17 14.72 2.51
C ALA A 141 11.61 15.05 1.10
N GLN A 142 12.24 14.52 0.05
CA GLN A 142 11.74 14.69 -1.32
C GLN A 142 10.35 14.07 -1.50
N ARG A 143 10.10 12.88 -0.95
CA ARG A 143 8.78 12.22 -1.00
C ARG A 143 7.74 12.97 -0.19
N ALA A 144 8.06 13.44 1.02
CA ALA A 144 7.17 14.27 1.84
C ALA A 144 6.76 15.59 1.14
N SER A 145 7.65 16.13 0.29
CA SER A 145 7.36 17.30 -0.56
C SER A 145 6.50 16.99 -1.79
N GLY A 146 6.21 15.71 -2.04
CA GLY A 146 5.48 15.20 -3.19
C GLY A 146 6.22 15.37 -4.51
N LEU A 147 7.56 15.38 -4.50
CA LEU A 147 8.37 15.58 -5.70
C LEU A 147 8.20 14.44 -6.72
N LEU A 148 8.04 13.22 -6.22
CA LEU A 148 7.90 11.99 -7.03
C LEU A 148 6.43 11.58 -7.24
N LEU A 149 5.49 12.29 -6.63
CA LEU A 149 4.07 11.98 -6.71
C LEU A 149 3.47 12.57 -7.98
N ARG A 150 2.81 11.74 -8.77
CA ARG A 150 1.80 12.20 -9.73
C ARG A 150 0.43 12.11 -9.06
N PRO A 151 -0.26 13.25 -8.78
CA PRO A 151 -1.53 13.24 -8.08
C PRO A 151 -2.60 12.45 -8.84
N PRO A 152 -3.50 11.73 -8.14
CA PRO A 152 -4.66 11.09 -8.74
C PRO A 152 -5.47 12.05 -9.62
N SER A 153 -5.76 13.27 -9.13
CA SER A 153 -6.51 14.29 -9.86
C SER A 153 -5.86 14.73 -11.19
N GLU A 154 -4.54 14.59 -11.31
CA GLU A 154 -3.74 14.93 -12.50
C GLU A 154 -3.33 13.68 -13.32
N SER A 155 -3.83 12.51 -12.92
CA SER A 155 -3.59 11.26 -13.62
C SER A 155 -4.52 11.15 -14.83
N GLY A 156 -3.97 10.90 -16.01
CA GLY A 156 -4.77 10.56 -17.21
C GLY A 156 -5.43 9.18 -17.13
N ALA A 157 -5.53 8.59 -15.93
CA ALA A 157 -6.06 7.24 -15.74
C ALA A 157 -7.53 7.11 -16.16
N GLY A 158 -8.26 8.22 -16.22
CA GLY A 158 -9.63 8.28 -16.75
C GLY A 158 -9.76 8.10 -18.26
N GLU A 159 -8.66 8.17 -19.02
CA GLU A 159 -8.63 8.05 -20.50
C GLU A 159 -8.04 6.71 -20.98
N ALA A 160 -7.98 5.72 -20.07
CA ALA A 160 -7.29 4.45 -20.23
C ALA A 160 -7.56 3.70 -21.56
N THR A 161 -6.57 3.68 -22.44
CA THR A 161 -6.46 2.76 -23.59
C THR A 161 -5.65 1.49 -23.28
N SER A 162 -5.00 1.44 -22.11
CA SER A 162 -4.26 0.26 -21.61
C SER A 162 -5.17 -0.64 -20.74
N SER A 163 -4.69 -1.83 -20.35
CA SER A 163 -5.54 -2.77 -19.60
C SER A 163 -6.02 -2.17 -18.27
N ILE A 164 -7.34 -2.21 -18.02
CA ILE A 164 -8.00 -1.64 -16.81
C ILE A 164 -7.30 -2.02 -15.49
N PRO A 165 -6.82 -3.27 -15.29
CA PRO A 165 -6.09 -3.62 -14.06
C PRO A 165 -4.85 -2.74 -13.82
N GLN A 166 -4.13 -2.34 -14.86
CA GLN A 166 -2.91 -1.54 -14.71
C GLN A 166 -3.21 -0.12 -14.19
N HIS A 167 -4.31 0.50 -14.63
CA HIS A 167 -4.72 1.81 -14.14
C HIS A 167 -5.15 1.79 -12.67
N ILE A 168 -5.81 0.70 -12.25
CA ILE A 168 -6.14 0.48 -10.83
C ILE A 168 -4.86 0.43 -10.00
N ILE A 169 -3.87 -0.39 -10.42
CA ILE A 169 -2.60 -0.52 -9.71
C ILE A 169 -1.85 0.81 -9.63
N ILE A 170 -1.75 1.57 -10.74
CA ILE A 170 -1.08 2.88 -10.75
C ILE A 170 -1.76 3.87 -9.79
N THR A 171 -3.10 3.91 -9.78
CA THR A 171 -3.85 4.78 -8.86
C THR A 171 -3.59 4.39 -7.41
N CYS A 172 -3.58 3.08 -7.11
CA CYS A 172 -3.28 2.58 -5.77
C CYS A 172 -1.82 2.87 -5.34
N MET A 173 -0.86 2.89 -6.27
CA MET A 173 0.52 3.31 -5.97
C MET A 173 0.58 4.79 -5.57
N ALA A 174 -0.16 5.67 -6.25
CA ALA A 174 -0.23 7.08 -5.87
C ALA A 174 -0.86 7.26 -4.47
N VAL A 175 -1.88 6.46 -4.16
CA VAL A 175 -2.53 6.42 -2.84
C VAL A 175 -1.57 5.98 -1.74
N GLN A 176 -0.75 4.97 -2.01
CA GLN A 176 0.28 4.50 -1.09
C GLN A 176 1.31 5.60 -0.78
N GLU A 177 1.74 6.37 -1.77
CA GLU A 177 2.61 7.54 -1.54
C GLU A 177 1.92 8.65 -0.74
N LEU A 178 0.65 8.91 -1.02
CA LEU A 178 -0.16 9.87 -0.25
C LEU A 178 -0.24 9.47 1.23
N TRP A 179 -0.37 8.17 1.53
CA TRP A 179 -0.34 7.68 2.92
C TRP A 179 0.99 7.96 3.63
N LEU A 180 2.12 7.72 2.97
CA LEU A 180 3.43 8.06 3.53
C LEU A 180 3.51 9.55 3.84
N MET A 181 3.17 10.40 2.87
CA MET A 181 3.18 11.85 3.04
C MET A 181 2.29 12.29 4.21
N TRP A 182 1.12 11.65 4.38
CA TRP A 182 0.20 11.94 5.47
C TRP A 182 0.81 11.63 6.84
N VAL A 183 1.42 10.44 6.98
CA VAL A 183 2.05 10.00 8.24
C VAL A 183 3.28 10.82 8.58
N LEU A 184 4.04 11.28 7.58
CA LEU A 184 5.14 12.24 7.78
C LEU A 184 4.67 13.65 8.20
N GLY A 185 3.36 13.86 8.39
CA GLY A 185 2.78 15.13 8.83
C GLY A 185 2.41 16.09 7.70
N GLY A 186 2.62 15.68 6.44
CA GLY A 186 2.44 16.53 5.27
C GLY A 186 3.55 17.58 5.11
N SER A 187 3.32 18.53 4.21
CA SER A 187 4.21 19.67 3.96
C SER A 187 3.41 20.93 3.62
N GLN A 188 4.07 22.08 3.45
CA GLN A 188 3.39 23.31 3.03
C GLN A 188 2.66 23.15 1.68
N LYS A 189 3.28 22.43 0.73
CA LYS A 189 2.68 22.13 -0.57
C LYS A 189 1.62 21.03 -0.47
N TRP A 190 1.79 20.12 0.48
CA TRP A 190 0.96 18.93 0.68
C TRP A 190 0.47 18.83 2.13
N PRO A 191 -0.41 19.74 2.57
CA PRO A 191 -1.01 19.62 3.89
C PRO A 191 -1.89 18.36 3.94
N ARG A 192 -2.07 17.77 5.14
CA ARG A 192 -2.91 16.56 5.32
C ARG A 192 -4.30 16.69 4.68
N GLN A 193 -4.93 17.86 4.79
CA GLN A 193 -6.21 18.15 4.14
C GLN A 193 -6.17 17.92 2.61
N ARG A 194 -5.15 18.45 1.92
CA ARG A 194 -4.99 18.26 0.46
C ARG A 194 -4.75 16.79 0.12
N ILE A 195 -3.98 16.10 0.96
CA ILE A 195 -3.73 14.66 0.79
C ILE A 195 -5.06 13.89 0.88
N ASP A 196 -5.91 14.22 1.84
CA ASP A 196 -7.23 13.61 2.00
C ASP A 196 -8.16 13.90 0.79
N GLU A 197 -8.10 15.11 0.22
CA GLU A 197 -8.81 15.47 -1.02
C GLU A 197 -8.35 14.64 -2.24
N GLU A 198 -7.05 14.36 -2.34
CA GLU A 198 -6.50 13.50 -3.41
C GLU A 198 -6.85 12.02 -3.21
N LEU A 199 -6.97 11.54 -1.96
CA LEU A 199 -7.47 10.21 -1.67
C LEU A 199 -8.94 10.05 -2.12
N GLU A 200 -9.79 11.05 -1.87
CA GLU A 200 -11.17 11.04 -2.40
C GLU A 200 -11.21 11.13 -3.93
N SER A 201 -10.29 11.91 -4.53
CA SER A 201 -10.13 11.94 -5.99
C SER A 201 -9.75 10.58 -6.56
N ALA A 202 -8.86 9.84 -5.89
CA ALA A 202 -8.53 8.47 -6.25
C ALA A 202 -9.74 7.53 -6.15
N ALA A 203 -10.53 7.61 -5.08
CA ALA A 203 -11.77 6.84 -4.95
C ALA A 203 -12.75 7.15 -6.09
N THR A 204 -12.91 8.42 -6.46
CA THR A 204 -13.76 8.85 -7.59
C THR A 204 -13.28 8.26 -8.91
N ILE A 205 -11.97 8.26 -9.17
CA ILE A 205 -11.38 7.64 -10.37
C ILE A 205 -11.66 6.13 -10.39
N LEU A 206 -11.46 5.45 -9.26
CA LEU A 206 -11.66 4.01 -9.15
C LEU A 206 -13.13 3.59 -9.31
N ARG A 207 -14.10 4.41 -8.83
CA ARG A 207 -15.53 4.21 -9.13
C ARG A 207 -15.80 4.30 -10.63
N ARG A 208 -15.24 5.30 -11.32
CA ARG A 208 -15.38 5.45 -12.79
C ARG A 208 -14.79 4.27 -13.56
N LEU A 209 -13.70 3.70 -13.06
CA LEU A 209 -13.07 2.50 -13.63
C LEU A 209 -13.80 1.19 -13.28
N ASN A 210 -14.93 1.25 -12.55
CA ASN A 210 -15.65 0.09 -12.04
C ASN A 210 -14.74 -0.84 -11.21
N ALA A 211 -13.80 -0.23 -10.47
CA ALA A 211 -12.89 -0.92 -9.58
C ALA A 211 -13.47 -1.04 -8.17
N ILE A 212 -14.17 0.00 -7.71
CA ILE A 212 -14.93 0.03 -6.45
C ILE A 212 -16.38 0.44 -6.73
N VAL A 213 -17.30 0.08 -5.83
CA VAL A 213 -18.73 0.40 -5.93
C VAL A 213 -19.02 1.83 -5.47
#